data_AF-A0A2G9XLW2-F1
#
_entry.id   AF-A0A2G9XLW2-F1
#
_cell.length_a   1.000
_cell.length_b   1.000
_cell.length_c   1.000
_cell.angle_alpha   90.00
_cell.angle_beta   90.00
_cell.angle_gamma   90.00
#
_symmetry.space_group_name_H-M   'P 1'
#
loop_
_entity.id
_entity.type
_entity.pdbx_description
1 polymer ?
#
loop_
_entity_poly.entity_id
_entity_poly.type
_entity_poly.pdbx_seq_one_letter_code
_entity_poly.pdbx_strand_id
1 'polypeptide(L)'
;MHQGIGFSKFVSTGNEADLHLEDYLEYLGNDEETKIIAAYVEGLREGKRFFRLAKEITRKKPIIVMKTGATEGSARAAKSHTASLCGSDAIYDAMFKQ
;
A
#
# COMPACT_ATOMS: atom_id res chain seq x y z
N MET A 1 9.67 -2.01 -19.73
CA MET A 1 9.84 -0.59 -19.34
C MET A 1 9.44 0.34 -20.52
N HIS A 2 8.18 0.29 -20.95
CA HIS A 2 7.75 0.86 -22.25
C HIS A 2 6.81 2.08 -22.13
N GLN A 3 6.61 2.62 -20.92
CA GLN A 3 5.67 3.72 -20.64
C GLN A 3 6.37 5.03 -20.24
N GLY A 4 7.70 5.11 -20.34
CA GLY A 4 8.48 6.29 -19.93
C GLY A 4 8.53 6.56 -18.42
N ILE A 5 7.98 5.67 -17.59
CA ILE A 5 8.00 5.77 -16.13
C ILE A 5 9.31 5.19 -15.59
N GLY A 6 10.14 6.04 -14.99
CA GLY A 6 11.36 5.64 -14.29
C GLY A 6 11.08 5.29 -12.82
N PHE A 7 11.76 4.27 -12.30
CA PHE A 7 11.68 3.87 -10.90
C PHE A 7 12.96 4.28 -10.16
N SER A 8 12.81 4.98 -9.02
CA SER A 8 13.91 5.18 -8.06
C SER A 8 14.18 3.90 -7.27
N LYS A 9 13.11 3.19 -6.90
CA LYS A 9 13.12 1.88 -6.22
C LYS A 9 11.96 1.02 -6.75
N PHE A 10 12.14 -0.30 -6.72
CA PHE A 10 11.10 -1.29 -7.01
C PHE A 10 11.21 -2.43 -6.00
N VAL A 11 10.13 -2.68 -5.24
CA VAL A 11 10.13 -3.63 -4.12
C VAL A 11 8.94 -4.56 -4.25
N SER A 12 9.18 -5.86 -4.06
CA SER A 12 8.14 -6.86 -3.81
C SER A 12 8.12 -7.16 -2.32
N THR A 13 6.99 -6.93 -1.63
CA THR A 13 6.85 -7.16 -0.18
C THR A 13 6.69 -8.64 0.18
N GLY A 14 6.43 -9.48 -0.82
CA GLY A 14 6.30 -10.93 -0.64
C GLY A 14 5.13 -11.28 0.27
N ASN A 15 5.40 -12.09 1.30
CA ASN A 15 4.38 -12.51 2.27
C ASN A 15 4.26 -11.56 3.48
N GLU A 16 5.14 -10.55 3.59
CA GLU A 16 5.18 -9.63 4.72
C GLU A 16 5.27 -10.36 6.08
N ALA A 17 6.18 -11.33 6.20
CA ALA A 17 6.38 -12.08 7.44
C ALA A 17 7.17 -11.32 8.52
N ASP A 18 7.93 -10.30 8.11
CA ASP A 18 8.76 -9.46 8.99
C ASP A 18 8.53 -7.98 8.66
N LEU A 19 8.97 -7.54 7.49
CA LEU A 19 8.69 -6.20 6.98
C LEU A 19 7.32 -6.16 6.31
N HIS A 20 6.56 -5.12 6.60
CA HIS A 20 5.23 -4.86 6.06
C HIS A 20 5.25 -3.67 5.10
N LEU A 21 4.17 -3.48 4.34
CA LEU A 21 3.99 -2.30 3.47
C LEU A 21 4.28 -0.98 4.20
N GLU A 22 3.88 -0.87 5.46
CA GLU A 22 4.06 0.33 6.28
C GLU A 22 5.53 0.70 6.51
N ASP A 23 6.42 -0.28 6.64
CA ASP A 23 7.86 -0.04 6.79
C ASP A 23 8.46 0.59 5.52
N TYR A 24 8.05 0.06 4.36
CA TYR A 24 8.46 0.62 3.08
C TYR A 24 7.88 2.00 2.84
N LEU A 25 6.64 2.26 3.25
CA LEU A 25 6.03 3.59 3.16
C LEU A 25 6.80 4.61 4.00
N GLU A 26 7.16 4.26 5.23
CA GLU A 26 7.94 5.11 6.12
C GLU A 26 9.31 5.45 5.51
N TYR A 27 10.00 4.45 4.96
CA TYR A 27 11.27 4.65 4.27
C TYR A 27 11.12 5.56 3.03
N LEU A 28 10.21 5.21 2.12
CA LEU A 28 10.01 5.94 0.85
C LEU A 28 9.44 7.35 1.07
N GLY A 29 8.70 7.55 2.16
CA GLY A 29 8.19 8.85 2.58
C GLY A 29 9.31 9.85 2.85
N ASN A 30 10.42 9.38 3.43
CA ASN A 30 11.59 10.19 3.78
C ASN A 30 12.67 10.24 2.68
N ASP A 31 12.61 9.34 1.70
CA ASP A 31 13.57 9.28 0.60
C ASP A 31 13.40 10.41 -0.43
N GLU A 32 14.40 11.27 -0.57
CA GLU A 32 14.35 12.45 -1.47
C GLU A 32 14.33 12.09 -2.96
N GLU A 33 14.90 10.93 -3.33
CA GLU A 33 14.88 10.44 -4.72
C GLU A 33 13.50 9.95 -5.16
N THR A 34 12.64 9.56 -4.20
CA THR A 34 11.30 9.06 -4.48
C THR A 34 10.29 10.20 -4.49
N LYS A 35 9.80 10.54 -5.69
CA LYS A 35 8.84 11.62 -5.92
C LYS A 35 7.37 11.19 -5.86
N ILE A 36 7.09 9.92 -6.16
CA ILE A 36 5.76 9.33 -6.16
C ILE A 36 5.89 7.92 -5.59
N ILE A 37 4.97 7.53 -4.71
CA ILE A 37 4.90 6.16 -4.21
C ILE A 37 3.68 5.49 -4.84
N ALA A 38 3.88 4.36 -5.53
CA ALA A 38 2.80 3.53 -6.04
C ALA A 38 2.84 2.18 -5.32
N ALA A 39 1.72 1.77 -4.74
CA ALA A 39 1.60 0.54 -3.97
C ALA A 39 0.46 -0.33 -4.51
N TYR A 40 0.75 -1.61 -4.76
CA TYR A 40 -0.24 -2.64 -4.97
C TYR A 40 -0.54 -3.29 -3.62
N VAL A 41 -1.80 -3.20 -3.15
CA VAL A 41 -2.15 -3.55 -1.77
C VAL A 41 -3.26 -4.58 -1.75
N GLU A 42 -2.94 -5.79 -1.29
CA GLU A 42 -3.92 -6.86 -1.08
C GLU A 42 -4.63 -6.71 0.27
N GLY A 43 -3.90 -6.26 1.29
CA GLY A 43 -4.41 -5.97 2.63
C GLY A 43 -3.38 -5.19 3.43
N LEU A 44 -3.80 -4.64 4.58
CA LEU A 44 -2.92 -3.95 5.52
C LEU A 44 -2.77 -4.80 6.77
N ARG A 45 -1.53 -4.99 7.23
CA ARG A 45 -1.26 -5.62 8.52
C ARG A 45 -1.39 -4.61 9.66
N GLU A 46 -1.02 -3.35 9.42
CA GLU A 46 -1.04 -2.28 10.43
C GLU A 46 -1.84 -1.06 9.97
N GLY A 47 -3.14 -1.22 9.69
CA GLY A 47 -3.96 -0.17 9.07
C GLY A 47 -3.94 1.22 9.74
N LYS A 48 -3.81 1.29 11.07
CA LYS A 48 -3.66 2.59 11.79
C LYS A 48 -2.31 3.25 11.50
N ARG A 49 -1.23 2.45 11.42
CA ARG A 49 0.11 2.93 11.08
C ARG A 49 0.13 3.40 9.62
N PHE A 50 -0.44 2.61 8.72
CA PHE A 50 -0.64 3.02 7.33
C PHE A 50 -1.36 4.37 7.23
N PHE A 51 -2.49 4.56 7.91
CA PHE A 51 -3.25 5.82 7.83
C PHE A 51 -2.43 7.04 8.25
N ARG A 52 -1.72 6.92 9.39
CA ARG A 52 -0.86 8.00 9.90
C ARG A 52 0.28 8.31 8.94
N LEU A 53 0.99 7.29 8.47
CA LEU A 53 2.08 7.46 7.50
C LEU A 53 1.56 8.08 6.19
N ALA A 54 0.47 7.55 5.64
CA ALA A 54 -0.13 8.07 4.42
C ALA A 54 -0.48 9.55 4.58
N LYS A 55 -1.12 9.94 5.68
CA LYS A 55 -1.49 11.34 5.95
C LYS A 55 -0.28 12.27 6.08
N GLU A 56 0.83 11.81 6.64
CA GLU A 56 2.05 12.60 6.77
C GLU A 56 2.79 12.73 5.44
N ILE A 57 2.88 11.64 4.68
CA ILE A 57 3.63 11.56 3.42
C ILE A 57 2.90 12.33 2.31
N THR A 58 1.57 12.23 2.22
CA THR A 58 0.78 12.91 1.16
C THR A 58 0.83 14.43 1.22
N ARG A 59 1.26 15.01 2.35
CA ARG A 59 1.55 16.45 2.46
C ARG A 59 2.77 16.88 1.64
N LYS A 60 3.64 15.93 1.28
CA LYS A 60 4.92 16.18 0.59
C LYS A 60 4.99 15.50 -0.77
N LYS A 61 4.48 14.27 -0.90
CA LYS A 61 4.53 13.48 -2.13
C LYS A 61 3.30 12.58 -2.28
N PRO A 62 2.77 12.40 -3.50
CA PRO A 62 1.58 11.59 -3.71
C PRO A 62 1.83 10.09 -3.45
N ILE A 63 0.81 9.44 -2.89
CA ILE A 63 0.72 7.98 -2.77
C ILE A 63 -0.44 7.51 -3.65
N ILE A 64 -0.18 6.55 -4.54
CA ILE A 64 -1.18 5.91 -5.39
C ILE A 64 -1.33 4.47 -4.90
N VAL A 65 -2.53 4.09 -4.48
CA VAL A 65 -2.83 2.73 -4.04
C VAL A 65 -3.70 2.02 -5.05
N MET A 66 -3.22 0.90 -5.57
CA MET A 66 -4.02 -0.07 -6.30
C MET A 66 -4.46 -1.16 -5.32
N LYS A 67 -5.65 -0.99 -4.73
CA LYS A 67 -6.26 -2.00 -3.88
C LYS A 67 -6.73 -3.16 -4.73
N THR A 68 -6.40 -4.38 -4.34
CA THR A 68 -6.94 -5.61 -4.94
C THR A 68 -7.72 -6.41 -3.92
N GLY A 69 -8.53 -7.37 -4.37
CA GLY A 69 -9.45 -8.07 -3.46
C GLY A 69 -10.80 -7.38 -3.25
N ALA A 70 -11.15 -6.36 -4.04
CA ALA A 70 -12.41 -5.59 -3.91
C ALA A 70 -13.67 -6.35 -4.37
N THR A 71 -13.53 -7.58 -4.88
CA THR A 71 -14.65 -8.44 -5.26
C THR A 71 -14.64 -9.70 -4.40
N GLU A 72 -15.79 -10.30 -4.11
CA GLU A 72 -15.87 -11.50 -3.26
C GLU A 72 -14.94 -12.64 -3.75
N GLY A 73 -14.85 -12.83 -5.07
CA GLY A 73 -13.96 -13.82 -5.68
C GLY A 73 -12.47 -13.53 -5.45
N SER A 74 -12.06 -12.26 -5.57
CA SER A 74 -10.67 -11.85 -5.33
C SER A 74 -10.32 -11.78 -3.84
N ALA A 75 -11.27 -11.40 -2.98
CA ALA A 75 -11.13 -11.44 -1.52
C ALA A 75 -10.95 -12.86 -1.00
N ARG A 76 -11.69 -13.83 -1.55
CA ARG A 76 -11.56 -15.26 -1.17
C ARG A 76 -10.21 -15.83 -1.60
N ALA A 77 -9.72 -15.47 -2.78
CA ALA A 77 -8.39 -15.86 -3.26
C ALA A 77 -7.28 -15.23 -2.38
N ALA A 78 -7.36 -13.94 -2.08
CA ALA A 78 -6.40 -13.25 -1.21
C ALA A 78 -6.37 -13.86 0.20
N LYS A 79 -7.53 -14.13 0.82
CA LYS A 79 -7.63 -14.77 2.15
C LYS A 79 -6.91 -16.12 2.21
N SER A 80 -6.86 -16.87 1.11
CA SER A 80 -6.23 -18.20 1.10
C SER A 80 -4.70 -18.16 1.15
N HIS A 81 -4.06 -17.01 0.84
CA HIS A 81 -2.61 -16.91 0.73
C HIS A 81 -1.96 -15.96 1.76
N THR A 82 -2.61 -14.84 2.12
CA THR A 82 -1.97 -13.79 2.94
C THR A 82 -2.41 -13.76 4.40
N ALA A 83 -3.46 -14.49 4.80
CA ALA A 83 -4.02 -14.49 6.17
C ALA A 83 -4.29 -13.09 6.77
N SER A 84 -4.26 -12.04 5.94
CA SER A 84 -4.44 -10.66 6.36
C SER A 84 -5.93 -10.37 6.53
N LEU A 85 -6.27 -9.56 7.53
CA LEU A 85 -7.63 -9.07 7.70
C LEU A 85 -7.89 -8.11 6.53
N CYS A 86 -8.48 -8.61 5.46
CA CYS A 86 -8.95 -7.77 4.37
C CYS A 86 -10.08 -6.90 4.93
N GLY A 87 -9.71 -5.72 5.44
CA GLY A 87 -10.66 -4.74 5.96
C GLY A 87 -11.70 -4.39 4.90
N SER A 88 -12.91 -4.03 5.32
CA SER A 88 -13.99 -3.64 4.40
C SER A 88 -13.51 -2.55 3.45
N ASP A 89 -13.83 -2.67 2.17
CA ASP A 89 -13.54 -1.64 1.17
C ASP A 89 -14.07 -0.26 1.59
N ALA A 90 -15.18 -0.20 2.33
CA ALA A 90 -15.71 1.04 2.88
C ALA A 90 -14.76 1.72 3.88
N ILE A 91 -13.95 0.96 4.63
CA ILE A 91 -12.94 1.49 5.54
C ILE A 91 -11.77 2.07 4.74
N TYR A 92 -11.32 1.37 3.69
CA TYR A 92 -10.29 1.87 2.79
C TYR A 92 -10.75 3.16 2.10
N ASP A 93 -11.97 3.18 1.56
CA ASP A 93 -12.55 4.37 0.92
C ASP A 93 -12.66 5.55 1.90
N ALA A 94 -13.11 5.31 3.13
CA ALA A 94 -13.20 6.34 4.16
C ALA A 94 -11.83 6.86 4.59
N MET A 95 -10.81 5.99 4.61
CA MET A 95 -9.43 6.38 4.90
C MET A 95 -8.80 7.19 3.75
N PHE A 96 -9.04 6.81 2.50
CA PHE A 96 -8.45 7.50 1.33
C PHE A 96 -9.09 8.87 1.05
N LYS A 97 -10.27 9.16 1.60
CA LYS A 97 -10.96 10.46 1.46
C LYS A 97 -10.56 11.52 2.51
N GLN A 98 -9.84 11.16 3.57
CA GLN A 98 -9.44 12.05 4.68
C GLN A 98 -8.03 12.60 4.51
#